data_AF-A0A8W8JW55-F1
#
_entry.id   AF-A0A8W8JW55-F1
#
_cell.length_a   1.000
_cell.length_b   1.000
_cell.length_c   1.000
_cell.angle_alpha   90.00
_cell.angle_beta   90.00
_cell.angle_gamma   90.00
#
_symmetry.space_group_name_H-M   'P 1'
#
loop_
_entity.id
_entity.type
_entity.pdbx_description
1 polymer ?
#
loop_
_entity_poly.entity_id
_entity_poly.type
_entity_poly.pdbx_seq_one_letter_code
_entity_poly.pdbx_strand_id
1 'polypeptide(L)'
;MFPRKNLKLNTGINENTMKLKEKENILMHKKTFDVFYLGNIEKIAMGNSQKRDTEAQLIDRIEEAQIAGDIPITVGEKDQVFFTVSRHGIQVQNKRTKEILQRHPLHTIAEVVQYEDGFGGPNIALKIGQLQVNKEVFQCYVFQCNTEELANDVCQLVRRLFDAITDKS
;
A
#
# COMPACT_ATOMS: atom_id res chain seq x y z
N MET A 1 -24.33 -13.34 63.38
CA MET A 1 -24.66 -12.43 62.25
C MET A 1 -23.33 -12.03 61.61
N PHE A 2 -22.95 -12.65 60.49
CA PHE A 2 -21.67 -12.38 59.82
C PHE A 2 -21.86 -11.32 58.73
N PRO A 3 -20.97 -10.33 58.56
CA PRO A 3 -21.08 -9.38 57.46
C PRO A 3 -20.61 -10.04 56.16
N ARG A 4 -21.47 -10.01 55.12
CA ARG A 4 -21.10 -10.39 53.76
C ARG A 4 -20.16 -9.32 53.19
N LYS A 5 -18.91 -9.69 52.90
CA LYS A 5 -18.02 -8.89 52.06
C LYS A 5 -18.54 -8.95 50.62
N ASN A 6 -18.99 -7.83 50.08
CA ASN A 6 -19.26 -7.69 48.66
C ASN A 6 -17.91 -7.78 47.91
N LEU A 7 -17.67 -8.92 47.24
CA LEU A 7 -16.66 -9.01 46.19
C LEU A 7 -17.14 -8.11 45.04
N LYS A 8 -16.53 -6.93 44.90
CA LYS A 8 -16.60 -6.18 43.64
C LYS A 8 -15.85 -7.00 42.60
N LEU A 9 -16.57 -7.63 41.66
CA LEU A 9 -15.93 -8.12 40.44
C LEU A 9 -15.30 -6.91 39.75
N ASN A 10 -13.98 -6.94 39.64
CA ASN A 10 -13.21 -5.94 38.92
C ASN A 10 -13.49 -6.11 37.42
N THR A 11 -14.49 -5.40 36.90
CA THR A 11 -14.80 -5.34 35.45
C THR A 11 -13.88 -4.35 34.74
N GLY A 12 -12.59 -4.38 35.06
CA GLY A 12 -11.56 -3.70 34.30
C GLY A 12 -11.19 -4.58 33.12
N ILE A 13 -11.91 -4.45 32.00
CA ILE A 13 -11.36 -4.90 30.72
C ILE A 13 -10.13 -4.03 30.50
N ASN A 14 -8.96 -4.61 30.75
CA ASN A 14 -7.68 -3.95 30.72
C ASN A 14 -7.49 -3.28 29.34
N GLU A 15 -7.23 -1.98 29.31
CA GLU A 15 -7.05 -1.19 28.08
C GLU A 15 -6.00 -1.82 27.14
N ASN A 16 -5.01 -2.50 27.71
CA ASN A 16 -4.01 -3.25 26.95
C ASN A 16 -4.64 -4.39 26.15
N THR A 17 -5.62 -5.11 26.73
CA THR A 17 -6.33 -6.20 26.04
C THR A 17 -7.20 -5.67 24.89
N MET A 18 -7.77 -4.47 25.02
CA MET A 18 -8.51 -3.84 23.92
C MET A 18 -7.57 -3.42 22.78
N LYS A 19 -6.45 -2.78 23.11
CA LYS A 19 -5.42 -2.38 22.13
C LYS A 19 -4.83 -3.58 21.38
N LEU A 20 -4.54 -4.68 22.07
CA LEU A 20 -4.07 -5.91 21.40
C LEU A 20 -5.11 -6.48 20.43
N LYS A 21 -6.39 -6.53 20.84
CA LYS A 21 -7.47 -7.02 19.97
C LYS A 21 -7.67 -6.12 18.75
N GLU A 22 -7.58 -4.81 18.91
CA GLU A 22 -7.67 -3.86 17.80
C GLU A 22 -6.50 -4.04 16.82
N LYS A 23 -5.27 -4.19 17.33
CA LYS A 23 -4.08 -4.50 16.54
C LYS A 23 -4.23 -5.81 15.76
N GLU A 24 -4.71 -6.88 16.41
CA GLU A 24 -5.00 -8.16 15.75
C GLU A 24 -6.05 -8.02 14.65
N ASN A 25 -7.12 -7.26 14.90
CA ASN A 25 -8.15 -7.00 13.88
C ASN A 25 -7.59 -6.27 12.66
N ILE A 26 -6.70 -5.29 12.86
CA ILE A 26 -6.03 -4.59 11.76
C ILE A 26 -5.12 -5.54 10.97
N LEU A 27 -4.34 -6.39 11.65
CA LEU A 27 -3.43 -7.34 10.99
C LEU A 27 -4.17 -8.46 10.25
N MET A 28 -5.37 -8.83 10.68
CA MET A 28 -6.24 -9.77 9.98
C MET A 28 -7.00 -9.12 8.83
N HIS A 29 -7.01 -7.79 8.74
CA HIS A 29 -7.70 -7.07 7.68
C HIS A 29 -7.03 -7.32 6.33
N LYS A 30 -7.80 -7.90 5.42
CA LYS A 30 -7.45 -8.11 4.02
C LYS A 30 -8.54 -7.49 3.15
N LYS A 31 -8.16 -6.58 2.26
CA LYS A 31 -9.09 -5.95 1.33
C LYS A 31 -8.58 -6.12 -0.10
N THR A 32 -9.51 -6.35 -1.02
CA THR A 32 -9.22 -6.44 -2.45
C THR A 32 -9.92 -5.28 -3.15
N PHE A 33 -9.18 -4.62 -4.04
CA PHE A 33 -9.61 -3.48 -4.80
C PHE A 33 -9.60 -3.82 -6.30
N ASP A 34 -10.59 -3.32 -7.02
CA ASP A 34 -10.65 -3.41 -8.48
C ASP A 34 -10.02 -2.16 -9.06
N VAL A 35 -8.85 -2.34 -9.68
CA VAL A 35 -8.04 -1.26 -10.27
C VAL A 35 -7.51 -1.70 -11.63
N PHE A 36 -6.81 -0.80 -12.31
CA PHE A 36 -6.14 -1.09 -13.57
C PHE A 36 -4.63 -0.98 -13.38
N TYR A 37 -3.88 -1.90 -13.97
CA TYR A 37 -2.42 -1.87 -13.95
C TYR A 37 -1.89 -1.16 -15.19
N LEU A 38 -1.24 -0.01 -15.00
CA LEU A 38 -0.67 0.78 -16.10
C LEU A 38 0.72 0.25 -16.50
N GLY A 39 1.57 -0.09 -15.54
CA GLY A 39 2.90 -0.60 -15.85
C GLY A 39 3.89 -0.40 -14.71
N ASN A 40 5.17 -0.53 -15.02
CA ASN A 40 6.25 -0.32 -14.07
C ASN A 40 7.47 0.39 -14.68
N ILE A 41 8.18 1.10 -13.83
CA ILE A 41 9.44 1.77 -14.13
C ILE A 41 10.53 1.06 -13.32
N GLU A 42 11.39 0.29 -14.00
CA GLU A 42 12.29 -0.68 -13.35
C GLU A 42 13.54 -0.09 -12.69
N LYS A 43 13.96 1.11 -13.11
CA LYS A 43 15.22 1.72 -12.65
C LYS A 43 15.03 3.18 -12.34
N ILE A 44 14.47 3.43 -11.17
CA ILE A 44 14.51 4.78 -10.61
C ILE A 44 15.85 4.93 -9.89
N ALA A 45 16.88 5.32 -10.64
CA ALA A 45 18.17 5.72 -10.09
C ALA A 45 18.02 7.12 -9.51
N MET A 46 17.73 7.18 -8.21
CA MET A 46 17.64 8.45 -7.50
C MET A 46 19.04 8.94 -7.20
N GLY A 47 19.33 10.18 -7.61
CA GLY A 47 20.65 10.78 -7.45
C GLY A 47 21.12 10.76 -5.99
N ASN A 48 22.44 10.71 -5.79
CA ASN A 48 23.16 10.65 -4.51
C ASN A 48 22.86 11.84 -3.55
N SER A 49 21.61 12.10 -3.20
CA SER A 49 21.25 13.08 -2.18
C SER A 49 20.70 12.33 -0.98
N GLN A 50 21.23 12.62 0.20
CA GLN A 50 20.76 12.05 1.47
C GLN A 50 19.35 12.53 1.88
N LYS A 51 18.49 12.83 0.91
CA LYS A 51 17.11 13.27 1.08
C LYS A 51 16.21 12.24 0.39
N ARG A 52 15.20 11.76 1.11
CA ARG A 52 14.09 11.03 0.51
C ARG A 52 13.60 11.83 -0.68
N ASP A 53 13.34 11.15 -1.79
CA ASP A 53 12.70 11.78 -2.94
C ASP A 53 11.37 12.39 -2.50
N THR A 54 11.05 13.55 -3.06
CA THR A 54 9.72 14.12 -2.84
C THR A 54 8.71 13.36 -3.69
N GLU A 55 7.50 13.21 -3.17
CA GLU A 55 6.34 12.67 -3.91
C GLU A 55 6.23 13.25 -5.34
N ALA A 56 6.43 14.56 -5.47
CA ALA A 56 6.45 15.26 -6.77
C ALA A 56 7.49 14.69 -7.76
N GLN A 57 8.72 14.38 -7.32
CA GLN A 57 9.76 13.83 -8.20
C GLN A 57 9.47 12.40 -8.66
N LEU A 58 8.67 11.66 -7.90
CA LEU A 58 8.19 10.35 -8.32
C LEU A 58 7.11 10.50 -9.38
N ILE A 59 6.15 11.41 -9.15
CA ILE A 59 5.07 11.72 -10.08
C ILE A 59 5.63 12.24 -11.41
N ASP A 60 6.54 13.22 -11.39
CA ASP A 60 7.17 13.77 -12.59
C ASP A 60 7.79 12.67 -13.47
N ARG A 61 8.47 11.70 -12.86
CA ARG A 61 9.07 10.56 -13.60
C ARG A 61 8.04 9.63 -14.20
N ILE A 62 6.91 9.44 -13.53
CA ILE A 62 5.81 8.63 -14.05
C ILE A 62 5.21 9.32 -15.28
N GLU A 63 4.98 10.64 -15.18
CA GLU A 63 4.46 11.44 -16.29
C GLU A 63 5.44 11.47 -17.47
N GLU A 64 6.74 11.64 -17.23
CA GLU A 64 7.77 11.56 -18.27
C GLU A 64 7.75 10.19 -18.98
N ALA A 65 7.63 9.09 -18.23
CA ALA A 65 7.55 7.74 -18.80
C ALA A 65 6.26 7.52 -19.60
N GLN A 66 5.15 8.12 -19.16
CA GLN A 66 3.88 8.13 -19.89
C GLN A 66 3.98 8.93 -21.20
N ILE A 67 4.61 10.10 -21.18
CA ILE A 67 4.85 10.95 -22.37
C ILE A 67 5.79 10.25 -23.36
N ALA A 68 6.81 9.56 -22.86
CA ALA A 68 7.74 8.77 -23.67
C ALA A 68 7.09 7.52 -24.30
N GLY A 69 5.93 7.08 -23.77
CA GLY A 69 5.23 5.87 -24.20
C GLY A 69 5.76 4.58 -23.59
N ASP A 70 6.60 4.67 -22.55
CA ASP A 70 7.14 3.51 -21.83
C ASP A 70 6.05 2.82 -20.99
N ILE A 71 5.11 3.60 -20.48
CA ILE A 71 3.89 3.11 -19.83
C ILE A 71 2.65 3.81 -20.43
N PRO A 72 1.51 3.13 -20.55
CA PRO A 72 0.27 3.73 -21.05
C PRO A 72 -0.24 4.85 -20.15
N ILE A 73 -0.92 5.83 -20.76
CA ILE A 73 -1.69 6.88 -20.08
C ILE A 73 -3.12 6.38 -19.79
N THR A 74 -3.69 5.61 -20.72
CA THR A 74 -5.07 5.15 -20.65
C THR A 74 -5.16 3.67 -20.36
N VAL A 75 -6.19 3.28 -19.62
CA VAL A 75 -6.46 1.89 -19.26
C VAL A 75 -7.47 1.25 -20.20
N GLY A 76 -7.32 -0.06 -20.43
CA GLY A 76 -8.31 -0.89 -21.10
C GLY A 76 -8.82 -2.02 -20.21
N GLU A 77 -9.84 -2.75 -20.69
CA GLU A 77 -10.41 -3.90 -19.95
C GLU A 77 -9.37 -4.98 -19.63
N LYS A 78 -8.38 -5.16 -20.52
CA LYS A 78 -7.29 -6.13 -20.35
C LYS A 78 -6.38 -5.81 -19.15
N ASP A 79 -6.36 -4.55 -18.73
CA ASP A 79 -5.48 -4.04 -17.68
C ASP A 79 -6.14 -4.14 -16.29
N GLN A 80 -7.39 -4.62 -16.21
CA GLN A 80 -8.08 -4.84 -14.95
C GLN A 80 -7.39 -5.90 -14.09
N VAL A 81 -7.10 -5.53 -12.86
CA VAL A 81 -6.47 -6.38 -11.85
C VAL A 81 -7.20 -6.29 -10.52
N PHE A 82 -7.14 -7.37 -9.76
CA PHE A 82 -7.38 -7.34 -8.33
C PHE A 82 -6.09 -6.94 -7.61
N PHE A 83 -6.17 -5.85 -6.86
CA PHE A 83 -5.11 -5.35 -5.99
C PHE A 83 -5.47 -5.69 -4.54
N THR A 84 -4.81 -6.69 -3.97
CA THR A 84 -5.13 -7.18 -2.62
C THR A 84 -4.07 -6.71 -1.64
N VAL A 85 -4.50 -6.00 -0.59
CA VAL A 85 -3.64 -5.51 0.50
C VAL A 85 -3.88 -6.33 1.77
N SER A 86 -2.80 -6.75 2.43
CA SER A 86 -2.83 -7.54 3.67
C SER A 86 -1.54 -7.35 4.49
N ARG A 87 -1.49 -7.91 5.69
CA ARG A 87 -0.26 -7.95 6.52
C ARG A 87 0.97 -8.57 5.84
N HIS A 88 0.77 -9.40 4.80
CA HIS A 88 1.87 -10.02 4.06
C HIS A 88 2.44 -9.09 2.98
N GLY A 89 1.71 -8.03 2.63
CA GLY A 89 2.02 -7.12 1.54
C GLY A 89 0.89 -7.03 0.54
N ILE A 90 1.25 -6.73 -0.70
CA ILE A 90 0.35 -6.47 -1.82
C ILE A 90 0.47 -7.60 -2.84
N GLN A 91 -0.67 -8.12 -3.28
CA GLN A 91 -0.75 -9.09 -4.38
C GLN A 91 -1.55 -8.47 -5.52
N VAL A 92 -1.01 -8.57 -6.74
CA VAL A 92 -1.70 -8.14 -7.96
C VAL A 92 -2.07 -9.37 -8.78
N GLN A 93 -3.34 -9.51 -9.11
CA GLN A 93 -3.86 -10.64 -9.87
C GLN A 93 -4.65 -10.13 -11.08
N ASN A 94 -4.40 -10.68 -12.26
CA ASN A 94 -5.20 -10.35 -13.44
C ASN A 94 -6.66 -10.76 -13.23
N LYS A 95 -7.61 -9.83 -13.42
CA LYS A 95 -9.03 -10.07 -13.12
C LYS A 95 -9.65 -11.13 -14.04
N ARG A 96 -9.21 -11.20 -15.30
CA ARG A 96 -9.72 -12.12 -16.31
C ARG A 96 -9.10 -13.51 -16.21
N THR A 97 -7.77 -13.59 -16.22
CA THR A 97 -7.05 -14.88 -16.24
C THR A 97 -6.90 -15.51 -14.87
N LYS A 98 -7.13 -14.73 -13.79
CA LYS A 98 -6.86 -15.11 -12.39
C LYS A 98 -5.38 -15.41 -12.10
N GLU A 99 -4.49 -15.07 -13.02
CA GLU A 99 -3.05 -15.22 -12.86
C GLU A 99 -2.50 -14.18 -11.87
N ILE A 100 -1.60 -14.61 -10.99
CA ILE A 100 -0.91 -13.70 -10.08
C ILE A 100 0.25 -13.06 -10.82
N LEU A 101 0.14 -11.77 -11.08
CA LEU A 101 1.13 -10.99 -11.82
C LEU A 101 2.31 -10.62 -10.91
N GLN A 102 2.01 -10.19 -9.68
CA GLN A 102 3.02 -9.62 -8.79
C GLN A 102 2.70 -9.91 -7.33
N ARG A 103 3.75 -10.01 -6.52
CA ARG A 103 3.70 -10.08 -5.05
C ARG A 103 4.76 -9.14 -4.48
N HIS A 104 4.31 -8.13 -3.76
CA HIS A 104 5.16 -7.12 -3.13
C HIS A 104 5.07 -7.29 -1.61
N PRO A 105 6.07 -7.93 -0.96
CA PRO A 105 6.08 -8.08 0.49
C PRO A 105 6.01 -6.72 1.19
N LEU A 106 5.33 -6.66 2.33
CA LEU A 106 5.11 -5.38 3.01
C LEU A 106 6.43 -4.66 3.38
N HIS A 107 7.48 -5.42 3.73
CA HIS A 107 8.79 -4.87 4.09
C HIS A 107 9.60 -4.31 2.90
N THR A 108 9.21 -4.62 1.65
CA THR A 108 9.87 -4.06 0.45
C THR A 108 9.19 -2.80 -0.06
N ILE A 109 8.00 -2.48 0.46
CA ILE A 109 7.26 -1.26 0.08
C ILE A 109 7.95 -0.08 0.75
N ALA A 110 8.54 0.79 -0.05
CA ALA A 110 9.20 2.00 0.41
C ALA A 110 8.21 3.16 0.55
N GLU A 111 7.27 3.26 -0.39
CA GLU A 111 6.31 4.36 -0.48
C GLU A 111 5.06 3.94 -1.25
N VAL A 112 3.91 4.47 -0.84
CA VAL A 112 2.64 4.39 -1.59
C VAL A 112 2.10 5.81 -1.69
N VAL A 113 1.94 6.28 -2.92
CA VAL A 113 1.48 7.63 -3.24
C VAL A 113 0.17 7.52 -3.99
N GLN A 114 -0.81 8.33 -3.59
CA GLN A 114 -1.96 8.60 -4.44
C GLN A 114 -1.76 9.94 -5.14
N TYR A 115 -2.11 10.03 -6.41
CA TYR A 115 -1.99 11.27 -7.17
C TYR A 115 -3.04 11.28 -8.29
N GLU A 116 -3.33 12.45 -8.84
CA GLU A 116 -4.14 12.60 -10.05
C GLU A 116 -3.17 12.82 -11.21
N ASP A 117 -3.24 11.99 -12.26
CA ASP A 117 -2.58 12.36 -13.52
C ASP A 117 -3.36 13.51 -14.15
N GLY A 118 -2.71 14.47 -14.81
CA GLY A 118 -3.37 15.64 -15.42
C GLY A 118 -4.47 15.34 -16.48
N PHE A 119 -4.89 14.08 -16.61
CA PHE A 119 -5.97 13.55 -17.41
C PHE A 119 -7.19 13.12 -16.58
N GLY A 120 -7.20 13.38 -15.27
CA GLY A 120 -8.36 13.18 -14.38
C GLY A 120 -8.50 11.77 -13.81
N GLY A 121 -7.47 10.93 -13.93
CA GLY A 121 -7.44 9.58 -13.38
C GLY A 121 -6.80 9.55 -11.99
N PRO A 122 -7.51 9.13 -10.93
CA PRO A 122 -6.88 8.92 -9.63
C PRO A 122 -5.98 7.68 -9.70
N ASN A 123 -4.71 7.84 -9.37
CA ASN A 123 -3.68 6.82 -9.50
C ASN A 123 -3.03 6.48 -8.17
N ILE A 124 -2.41 5.30 -8.14
CA ILE A 124 -1.52 4.85 -7.07
C ILE A 124 -0.16 4.53 -7.67
N ALA A 125 0.88 5.17 -7.14
CA ALA A 125 2.27 4.81 -7.38
C ALA A 125 2.80 4.00 -6.19
N LEU A 126 3.23 2.77 -6.47
CA LEU A 126 3.81 1.85 -5.49
C LEU A 126 5.32 1.75 -5.71
N LYS A 127 6.09 2.38 -4.83
CA LYS A 127 7.56 2.34 -4.86
C LYS A 127 8.06 1.16 -4.04
N ILE A 128 8.75 0.24 -4.71
CA ILE A 128 9.34 -0.96 -4.14
C ILE A 128 10.85 -0.82 -4.10
N GLY A 129 11.43 -0.94 -2.90
CA GLY A 129 12.87 -0.99 -2.72
C GLY A 129 13.40 -2.40 -2.91
N GLN A 130 14.43 -2.54 -3.76
CA GLN A 130 15.23 -3.76 -3.82
C GLN A 130 16.57 -3.53 -3.15
N LEU A 131 16.89 -4.34 -2.15
CA LEU A 131 18.23 -4.44 -1.59
C LEU A 131 19.11 -5.21 -2.58
N GLN A 132 19.67 -4.51 -3.56
CA GLN A 132 20.74 -5.06 -4.39
C GLN A 132 22.10 -4.70 -3.76
N VAL A 133 23.04 -5.64 -3.87
CA VAL A 133 24.41 -5.48 -3.36
C VAL A 133 25.01 -4.21 -3.96
N ASN A 134 25.20 -3.19 -3.13
CA ASN A 134 25.86 -1.90 -3.40
C ASN A 134 25.06 -0.81 -4.16
N LYS A 135 23.76 -0.97 -4.42
CA LYS A 135 22.93 0.13 -4.96
C LYS A 135 21.48 0.07 -4.45
N GLU A 136 20.93 1.20 -4.04
CA GLU A 136 19.49 1.36 -3.84
C GLU A 136 18.82 1.51 -5.21
N VAL A 137 18.22 0.43 -5.70
CA VAL A 137 17.43 0.46 -6.94
C VAL A 137 15.97 0.35 -6.54
N PHE A 138 15.18 1.33 -6.94
CA PHE A 138 13.74 1.35 -6.74
C PHE A 138 13.02 1.02 -8.04
N GLN A 139 11.94 0.26 -7.90
CA GLN A 139 10.96 0.04 -8.95
C GLN A 139 9.67 0.77 -8.57
N CYS A 140 9.02 1.42 -9.53
CA CYS A 140 7.70 2.00 -9.31
C CYS A 140 6.66 1.26 -10.15
N TYR A 141 5.56 0.87 -9.53
CA TYR A 141 4.41 0.25 -10.17
C TYR A 141 3.24 1.22 -10.13
N VAL A 142 2.59 1.42 -11.26
CA VAL A 142 1.52 2.42 -11.41
C VAL A 142 0.18 1.72 -11.64
N PHE A 143 -0.83 2.13 -10.88
CA PHE A 143 -2.19 1.62 -10.97
C PHE A 143 -3.16 2.78 -11.06
N GLN A 144 -4.21 2.63 -11.86
CA GLN A 144 -5.30 3.60 -11.94
C GLN A 144 -6.52 3.06 -11.20
N CYS A 145 -7.11 3.93 -10.38
CA CYS A 145 -8.30 3.69 -9.59
C CYS A 145 -9.54 4.21 -10.30
N ASN A 146 -10.70 3.66 -9.94
CA ASN A 146 -11.99 4.17 -10.43
C ASN A 146 -12.40 5.49 -9.77
N THR A 147 -11.96 5.72 -8.53
CA THR A 147 -12.31 6.89 -7.72
C THR A 147 -11.13 7.28 -6.83
N GLU A 148 -11.07 8.56 -6.45
CA GLU A 148 -10.09 9.07 -5.49
C GLU A 148 -10.26 8.42 -4.11
N GLU A 149 -11.52 8.20 -3.70
CA GLU A 149 -11.84 7.49 -2.46
C GLU A 149 -11.20 6.10 -2.39
N LEU A 150 -11.20 5.37 -3.51
CA LEU A 150 -10.57 4.05 -3.60
C LEU A 150 -9.05 4.16 -3.47
N ALA A 151 -8.43 5.15 -4.11
CA ALA A 151 -6.99 5.41 -3.98
C ALA A 151 -6.61 5.73 -2.53
N ASN A 152 -7.38 6.59 -1.87
CA ASN A 152 -7.17 6.95 -0.47
C ASN A 152 -7.35 5.75 0.46
N ASP A 153 -8.37 4.93 0.23
CA ASP A 153 -8.61 3.69 0.99
C ASP A 153 -7.41 2.73 0.95
N VAL A 154 -6.75 2.61 -0.21
CA VAL A 154 -5.53 1.80 -0.35
C VAL A 154 -4.41 2.36 0.52
N CYS A 155 -4.12 3.66 0.39
CA CYS A 155 -3.07 4.33 1.16
C CYS A 155 -3.32 4.21 2.67
N GLN A 156 -4.56 4.42 3.12
CA GLN A 156 -4.93 4.31 4.53
C GLN A 156 -4.83 2.88 5.06
N LEU A 157 -5.17 1.88 4.25
CA LEU A 157 -5.02 0.48 4.67
C LEU A 157 -3.55 0.09 4.79
N VAL A 158 -2.71 0.46 3.80
CA VAL A 158 -1.27 0.20 3.87
C VAL A 158 -0.65 0.90 5.09
N ARG A 159 -1.00 2.17 5.33
CA ARG A 159 -0.56 2.92 6.52
C ARG A 159 -0.94 2.20 7.81
N ARG A 160 -2.22 1.84 8.00
CA ARG A 160 -2.68 1.13 9.21
C ARG A 160 -1.95 -0.20 9.42
N LEU A 161 -1.62 -0.93 8.36
CA LEU A 161 -0.86 -2.17 8.44
C LEU A 161 0.59 -1.91 8.87
N PHE A 162 1.25 -0.89 8.32
CA PHE A 162 2.60 -0.48 8.75
C PHE A 162 2.62 -0.02 10.20
N ASP A 163 1.67 0.83 10.60
CA ASP A 163 1.52 1.29 11.98
C ASP A 163 1.33 0.07 12.90
N ALA A 164 0.39 -0.83 12.60
CA ALA A 164 0.15 -2.02 13.41
C ALA A 164 1.34 -3.01 13.48
N ILE A 165 2.27 -3.01 12.53
CA ILE A 165 3.45 -3.89 12.58
C ILE A 165 4.62 -3.22 13.33
N THR A 166 4.75 -1.91 13.17
CA THR A 166 5.88 -1.14 13.72
C THR A 166 5.62 -0.61 15.13
N ASP A 167 4.35 -0.54 15.55
CA ASP A 167 3.97 -0.06 16.87
C ASP A 167 4.58 -0.95 17.96
N LYS A 168 5.54 -0.38 18.69
CA LYS A 168 6.27 -1.03 19.79
C LYS A 168 5.28 -1.25 20.93
N SER A 169 4.92 -2.50 21.15
CA SER A 169 4.14 -2.94 22.32
C SER A 169 4.93 -2.77 23.62
#